data_AF-A0A432SGL4-F1
#
_entry.id   AF-A0A432SGL4-F1
#
_cell.length_a   1.000
_cell.length_b   1.000
_cell.length_c   1.000
_cell.angle_alpha   90.00
_cell.angle_beta   90.00
_cell.angle_gamma   90.00
#
_symmetry.space_group_name_H-M   'P 1'
#
loop_
_entity.id
_entity.type
_entity.pdbx_description
1 polymer ?
#
loop_
_entity_poly.entity_id
_entity_poly.type
_entity_poly.pdbx_seq_one_letter_code
_entity_poly.pdbx_strand_id
1 'polypeptide(L)'
;MKHNIQLSEVMTIDTPENQCALAFSMQLQQHLQNANKTLFITANKPELVRTNLHHVKQHLNNFDMIHHKTTYLFLKDEWSDISGRYGIKTFTSELNRLTEDPAFDFYYFHRIDLFFENNLTPDVEQAIISFIETIRYHHKKILFSYNSLTASGKIFEILFKNRRDLSFDVILNDKGECDLTMKTHNRLLQKESASICLISNQNDMRYLHRTILENQPHIKLTTVTLEDLEKRPNLLNEETDLILYNDSRKFLTREIAQILKKLSPYAQIFWITNRKSIRKSDLNESKEYGIDMLFPKNFDIKEYTHYIEQVIQQAFYTTKLRTLSYLEEQQTVSPQEFQKRLYELKEKQILHTVVTVSLANIHHDNLAAFIRKEDFVTVDKERNIALFTLINLLPENAKQIIADRTNINKKLIYVNNDTEVTEVPGI
;
A
#
# COMPACT_ATOMS: atom_id res chain seq x y z
N MET A 1 15.90 -4.68 -17.76
CA MET A 1 15.41 -5.93 -17.15
C MET A 1 15.70 -6.00 -15.65
N LYS A 2 16.96 -6.01 -15.18
CA LYS A 2 17.29 -6.11 -13.74
C LYS A 2 16.63 -5.03 -12.86
N HIS A 3 16.65 -3.76 -13.28
CA HIS A 3 16.03 -2.66 -12.52
C HIS A 3 14.52 -2.86 -12.34
N ASN A 4 13.79 -3.19 -13.41
CA ASN A 4 12.35 -3.42 -13.36
C ASN A 4 12.00 -4.61 -12.44
N ILE A 5 12.77 -5.70 -12.48
CA ILE A 5 12.58 -6.86 -11.59
C ILE A 5 12.79 -6.48 -10.12
N GLN A 6 13.76 -5.61 -9.82
CA GLN A 6 14.00 -5.13 -8.46
C GLN A 6 12.86 -4.26 -7.93
N LEU A 7 12.18 -3.48 -8.78
CA LEU A 7 11.06 -2.64 -8.38
C LEU A 7 9.71 -3.38 -8.35
N SER A 8 9.60 -4.53 -9.03
CA SER A 8 8.34 -5.28 -9.11
C SER A 8 8.01 -6.01 -7.82
N GLU A 9 6.80 -5.86 -7.32
CA GLU A 9 6.27 -6.63 -6.20
C GLU A 9 5.44 -7.82 -6.71
N VAL A 10 4.75 -7.70 -7.83
CA VAL A 10 3.86 -8.73 -8.41
C VAL A 10 4.31 -9.12 -9.81
N MET A 11 4.71 -10.37 -9.98
CA MET A 11 5.22 -10.91 -11.25
C MET A 11 4.44 -12.15 -11.67
N THR A 12 4.29 -12.36 -12.98
CA THR A 12 3.64 -13.56 -13.52
C THR A 12 4.48 -14.25 -14.60
N ILE A 13 4.41 -15.58 -14.65
CA ILE A 13 4.95 -16.44 -15.70
C ILE A 13 3.78 -17.16 -16.36
N ASP A 14 3.56 -16.91 -17.63
CA ASP A 14 2.65 -17.70 -18.45
C ASP A 14 3.44 -18.76 -19.21
N THR A 15 3.16 -20.03 -18.94
CA THR A 15 3.84 -21.15 -19.59
C THR A 15 3.04 -22.44 -19.49
N PRO A 16 2.92 -23.22 -20.58
CA PRO A 16 2.40 -24.58 -20.51
C PRO A 16 3.32 -25.55 -19.76
N GLU A 17 4.63 -25.30 -19.74
CA GLU A 17 5.66 -26.24 -19.29
C GLU A 17 6.13 -25.98 -17.85
N ASN A 18 5.88 -26.96 -16.96
CA ASN A 18 6.32 -26.90 -15.55
C ASN A 18 7.83 -26.68 -15.38
N GLN A 19 8.64 -27.36 -16.20
CA GLN A 19 10.10 -27.25 -16.14
C GLN A 19 10.57 -25.83 -16.46
N CYS A 20 9.91 -25.16 -17.41
CA CYS A 20 10.27 -23.80 -17.80
C CYS A 20 9.85 -22.78 -16.76
N ALA A 21 8.65 -22.92 -16.17
CA ALA A 21 8.22 -22.11 -15.04
C ALA A 21 9.26 -22.16 -13.91
N LEU A 22 9.68 -23.38 -13.54
CA LEU A 22 10.60 -23.62 -12.45
C LEU A 22 12.01 -23.09 -12.76
N ALA A 23 12.55 -23.40 -13.93
CA ALA A 23 13.86 -22.93 -14.36
C ALA A 23 13.95 -21.40 -14.31
N PHE A 24 12.95 -20.73 -14.90
CA PHE A 24 12.91 -19.28 -14.94
C PHE A 24 12.70 -18.66 -13.56
N SER A 25 11.85 -19.24 -12.71
CA SER A 25 11.66 -18.75 -11.35
C SER A 25 12.95 -18.75 -10.52
N MET A 26 13.82 -19.74 -10.71
CA MET A 26 15.11 -19.82 -10.02
C MET A 26 16.11 -18.82 -10.58
N GLN A 27 16.15 -18.64 -11.90
CA GLN A 27 16.95 -17.57 -12.52
C GLN A 27 16.51 -16.18 -12.04
N LEU A 28 15.20 -15.95 -11.90
CA LEU A 28 14.65 -14.70 -11.39
C LEU A 28 15.09 -14.43 -9.95
N GLN A 29 15.05 -15.45 -9.08
CA GLN A 29 15.53 -15.35 -7.70
C GLN A 29 17.01 -14.98 -7.62
N GLN A 30 17.84 -15.47 -8.54
CA GLN A 30 19.25 -15.07 -8.62
C GLN A 30 19.41 -13.56 -8.88
N HIS A 31 18.53 -12.97 -9.69
CA HIS A 31 18.53 -11.54 -9.96
C HIS A 31 17.98 -10.69 -8.83
N LEU A 32 17.16 -11.29 -7.96
CA LEU A 32 16.54 -10.56 -6.87
C LEU A 32 17.49 -10.25 -5.70
N GLN A 33 18.67 -10.91 -5.60
CA GLN A 33 19.85 -10.73 -4.70
C GLN A 33 19.62 -10.46 -3.19
N ASN A 34 18.52 -9.80 -2.82
CA ASN A 34 18.11 -9.33 -1.49
C ASN A 34 17.04 -10.21 -0.81
N ALA A 35 16.51 -11.24 -1.47
CA ALA A 35 15.54 -12.13 -0.83
C ALA A 35 16.25 -13.03 0.21
N ASN A 36 15.86 -12.93 1.48
CA ASN A 36 16.45 -13.74 2.55
C ASN A 36 16.03 -15.21 2.41
N LYS A 37 14.72 -15.46 2.31
CA LYS A 37 14.16 -16.79 2.01
C LYS A 37 12.98 -16.71 1.06
N THR A 38 12.81 -17.78 0.30
CA THR A 38 11.69 -18.00 -0.62
C THR A 38 10.71 -19.01 -0.02
N LEU A 39 9.42 -18.72 -0.10
CA LEU A 39 8.37 -19.71 0.10
C LEU A 39 7.85 -20.19 -1.27
N PHE A 40 8.13 -21.44 -1.61
CA PHE A 40 7.66 -22.10 -2.83
C PHE A 40 6.42 -22.93 -2.52
N ILE A 41 5.31 -22.65 -3.22
CA ILE A 41 4.01 -23.30 -3.01
C ILE A 41 3.58 -23.92 -4.33
N THR A 42 3.17 -25.19 -4.33
CA THR A 42 2.67 -25.84 -5.54
C THR A 42 1.62 -26.90 -5.29
N ALA A 43 0.72 -27.08 -6.25
CA ALA A 43 -0.20 -28.22 -6.34
C ALA A 43 0.38 -29.41 -7.14
N ASN A 44 1.67 -29.40 -7.46
CA ASN A 44 2.35 -30.56 -8.04
C ASN A 44 2.85 -31.54 -6.99
N LYS A 45 2.99 -32.82 -7.37
CA LYS A 45 3.55 -33.85 -6.49
C LYS A 45 5.02 -33.55 -6.16
N PRO A 46 5.48 -33.84 -4.94
CA PRO A 46 6.88 -33.66 -4.57
C PRO A 46 7.86 -34.35 -5.54
N GLU A 47 7.55 -35.54 -6.02
CA GLU A 47 8.42 -36.30 -6.95
C GLU A 47 8.60 -35.56 -8.28
N LEU A 48 7.50 -35.04 -8.84
CA LEU A 48 7.54 -34.30 -10.10
C LEU A 48 8.39 -33.04 -9.98
N VAL A 49 8.26 -32.32 -8.86
CA VAL A 49 9.04 -31.11 -8.60
C VAL A 49 10.52 -31.45 -8.43
N ARG A 50 10.86 -32.53 -7.70
CA ARG A 50 12.25 -32.98 -7.55
C ARG A 50 12.89 -33.35 -8.90
N THR A 51 12.16 -34.04 -9.78
CA THR A 51 12.65 -34.35 -11.13
C THR A 51 12.93 -33.07 -11.92
N ASN A 52 12.01 -32.10 -11.91
CA ASN A 52 12.21 -30.83 -12.60
C ASN A 52 13.39 -30.04 -12.01
N LEU A 53 13.52 -30.01 -10.69
CA LEU A 53 14.65 -29.36 -10.00
C LEU A 53 15.99 -30.00 -10.40
N HIS A 54 16.05 -31.32 -10.56
CA HIS A 54 17.25 -32.00 -11.01
C HIS A 54 17.67 -31.56 -12.42
N HIS A 55 16.72 -31.40 -13.33
CA HIS A 55 16.99 -30.85 -14.66
C HIS A 55 17.47 -29.39 -14.58
N VAL A 56 16.81 -28.54 -13.80
CA VAL A 56 17.21 -27.13 -13.62
C VAL A 56 18.62 -27.01 -13.04
N LYS A 57 19.00 -27.88 -12.10
CA LYS A 57 20.33 -27.89 -11.48
C LYS A 57 21.46 -28.02 -12.51
N GLN A 58 21.25 -28.76 -13.60
CA GLN A 58 22.26 -28.97 -14.63
C GLN A 58 22.56 -27.69 -15.44
N HIS A 59 21.68 -26.69 -15.38
CA HIS A 59 21.73 -25.49 -16.21
C HIS A 59 21.86 -24.18 -15.42
N LEU A 60 21.99 -24.24 -14.08
CA LEU A 60 22.00 -23.05 -13.23
C LEU A 60 23.18 -23.03 -12.23
N ASN A 61 24.15 -22.14 -12.48
CA ASN A 61 25.41 -22.05 -11.73
C ASN A 61 25.27 -21.75 -10.23
N ASN A 62 24.11 -21.27 -9.77
CA ASN A 62 23.85 -20.92 -8.36
C ASN A 62 22.66 -21.71 -7.75
N PHE A 63 22.30 -22.84 -8.36
CA PHE A 63 21.14 -23.63 -7.96
C PHE A 63 21.15 -23.97 -6.46
N ASP A 64 22.24 -24.54 -5.94
CA ASP A 64 22.28 -25.08 -4.58
C ASP A 64 22.07 -24.01 -3.51
N MET A 65 22.56 -22.78 -3.74
CA MET A 65 22.35 -21.63 -2.85
C MET A 65 20.88 -21.20 -2.84
N ILE A 66 20.25 -21.09 -4.01
CA ILE A 66 18.84 -20.68 -4.15
C ILE A 66 17.93 -21.75 -3.54
N HIS A 67 18.22 -23.02 -3.84
CA HIS A 67 17.49 -24.16 -3.32
C HIS A 67 17.53 -24.21 -1.78
N HIS A 68 18.71 -23.97 -1.16
CA HIS A 68 18.84 -23.92 0.30
C HIS A 68 18.04 -22.79 0.97
N LYS A 69 17.81 -21.68 0.26
CA LYS A 69 16.98 -20.57 0.75
C LYS A 69 15.49 -20.76 0.49
N THR A 70 15.10 -21.84 -0.17
CA THR A 70 13.72 -22.10 -0.58
C THR A 70 13.06 -23.11 0.35
N THR A 71 11.97 -22.71 1.00
CA THR A 71 11.07 -23.61 1.73
C THR A 71 9.97 -24.08 0.79
N TYR A 72 9.78 -25.40 0.69
CA TYR A 72 8.80 -26.01 -0.22
C TYR A 72 7.54 -26.45 0.51
N LEU A 73 6.38 -26.06 -0.01
CA LEU A 73 5.06 -26.45 0.46
C LEU A 73 4.27 -27.10 -0.69
N PHE A 74 3.89 -28.35 -0.50
CA PHE A 74 3.21 -29.17 -1.51
C PHE A 74 1.74 -29.38 -1.11
N LEU A 75 0.83 -28.94 -1.96
CA LEU A 75 -0.61 -28.94 -1.69
C LEU A 75 -1.32 -30.21 -2.19
N LYS A 76 -0.78 -30.88 -3.23
CA LYS A 76 -1.55 -31.82 -4.07
C LYS A 76 -2.24 -32.96 -3.32
N ASP A 77 -1.59 -33.53 -2.32
CA ASP A 77 -2.08 -34.76 -1.69
C ASP A 77 -3.25 -34.50 -0.72
N GLU A 78 -3.49 -33.25 -0.33
CA GLU A 78 -4.55 -32.90 0.62
C GLU A 78 -5.45 -31.75 0.13
N TRP A 79 -5.11 -31.05 -0.95
CA TRP A 79 -5.77 -29.79 -1.30
C TRP A 79 -7.24 -29.91 -1.71
N SER A 80 -7.62 -30.93 -2.48
CA SER A 80 -9.03 -31.15 -2.82
C SER A 80 -9.86 -31.41 -1.55
N ASP A 81 -9.30 -32.15 -0.60
CA ASP A 81 -9.94 -32.47 0.66
C ASP A 81 -9.94 -31.28 1.63
N ILE A 82 -8.84 -30.52 1.71
CA ILE A 82 -8.70 -29.33 2.54
C ILE A 82 -9.62 -28.22 2.03
N SER A 83 -9.61 -27.95 0.73
CA SER A 83 -10.50 -26.94 0.12
C SER A 83 -11.96 -27.34 0.26
N GLY A 84 -12.29 -28.63 0.16
CA GLY A 84 -13.64 -29.15 0.40
C GLY A 84 -14.08 -29.07 1.87
N ARG A 85 -13.19 -29.37 2.83
CA ARG A 85 -13.50 -29.41 4.28
C ARG A 85 -13.44 -28.06 4.97
N TYR A 86 -12.44 -27.25 4.64
CA TYR A 86 -12.12 -26.00 5.33
C TYR A 86 -12.41 -24.76 4.49
N GLY A 87 -12.75 -24.94 3.21
CA GLY A 87 -13.07 -23.85 2.29
C GLY A 87 -11.88 -22.98 1.93
N ILE A 88 -12.12 -22.08 0.96
CA ILE A 88 -11.15 -21.08 0.50
C ILE A 88 -10.72 -20.12 1.62
N LYS A 89 -11.62 -19.81 2.56
CA LYS A 89 -11.34 -18.86 3.66
C LYS A 89 -10.17 -19.29 4.55
N THR A 90 -10.08 -20.59 4.87
CA THR A 90 -9.00 -21.11 5.72
C THR A 90 -7.66 -21.00 5.00
N PHE A 91 -7.64 -21.32 3.71
CA PHE A 91 -6.45 -21.15 2.87
C PHE A 91 -6.02 -19.68 2.79
N THR A 92 -6.95 -18.75 2.57
CA THR A 92 -6.66 -17.32 2.55
C THR A 92 -6.08 -16.84 3.88
N SER A 93 -6.64 -17.31 5.00
CA SER A 93 -6.14 -16.99 6.34
C SER A 93 -4.71 -17.49 6.55
N GLU A 94 -4.40 -18.72 6.14
CA GLU A 94 -3.05 -19.27 6.24
C GLU A 94 -2.07 -18.57 5.32
N LEU A 95 -2.48 -18.24 4.10
CA LEU A 95 -1.66 -17.43 3.19
C LEU A 95 -1.35 -16.07 3.81
N ASN A 96 -2.35 -15.36 4.34
CA ASN A 96 -2.15 -14.06 4.99
C ASN A 96 -1.21 -14.18 6.20
N ARG A 97 -1.36 -15.23 7.02
CA ARG A 97 -0.44 -15.51 8.13
C ARG A 97 0.99 -15.74 7.66
N LEU A 98 1.18 -16.46 6.56
CA LEU A 98 2.49 -16.70 5.95
C LEU A 98 3.11 -15.41 5.37
N THR A 99 2.29 -14.43 4.97
CA THR A 99 2.78 -13.12 4.53
C THR A 99 3.21 -12.19 5.65
N GLU A 100 2.70 -12.39 6.86
CA GLU A 100 3.16 -11.65 8.03
C GLU A 100 4.51 -12.17 8.55
N ASP A 101 4.88 -13.42 8.23
CA ASP A 101 6.14 -14.02 8.66
C ASP A 101 7.35 -13.27 8.08
N PRO A 102 8.17 -12.58 8.90
CA PRO A 102 9.31 -11.81 8.41
C PRO A 102 10.43 -12.69 7.84
N ALA A 103 10.36 -14.02 7.99
CA ALA A 103 11.36 -14.93 7.44
C ALA A 103 11.34 -15.01 5.91
N PHE A 104 10.20 -14.71 5.27
CA PHE A 104 10.02 -14.84 3.82
C PHE A 104 9.81 -13.49 3.15
N ASP A 105 10.65 -13.19 2.16
CA ASP A 105 10.58 -11.95 1.37
C ASP A 105 10.08 -12.19 -0.06
N PHE A 106 10.11 -13.46 -0.49
CA PHE A 106 9.72 -13.88 -1.83
C PHE A 106 8.78 -15.08 -1.79
N TYR A 107 7.65 -14.97 -2.47
CA TYR A 107 6.60 -15.99 -2.52
C TYR A 107 6.45 -16.46 -3.96
N TYR A 108 6.52 -17.77 -4.18
CA TYR A 108 6.33 -18.34 -5.51
C TYR A 108 5.20 -19.36 -5.52
N PHE A 109 4.12 -19.01 -6.23
CA PHE A 109 2.99 -19.88 -6.50
C PHE A 109 3.19 -20.58 -7.84
N HIS A 110 3.75 -21.79 -7.78
CA HIS A 110 4.02 -22.60 -8.96
C HIS A 110 2.77 -23.35 -9.41
N ARG A 111 2.28 -22.98 -10.61
CA ARG A 111 1.07 -23.51 -11.25
C ARG A 111 -0.20 -23.24 -10.45
N ILE A 112 -0.49 -21.95 -10.23
CA ILE A 112 -1.68 -21.51 -9.49
C ILE A 112 -2.98 -21.91 -10.20
N ASP A 113 -2.94 -22.09 -11.53
CA ASP A 113 -4.04 -22.64 -12.32
C ASP A 113 -4.48 -24.04 -11.84
N LEU A 114 -3.54 -24.84 -11.32
CA LEU A 114 -3.82 -26.18 -10.78
C LEU A 114 -4.39 -26.14 -9.36
N PHE A 115 -4.30 -25.03 -8.65
CA PHE A 115 -4.85 -24.91 -7.29
C PHE A 115 -6.37 -24.86 -7.37
N PHE A 116 -6.93 -24.31 -8.45
CA PHE A 116 -8.35 -24.03 -8.55
C PHE A 116 -8.99 -24.65 -9.79
N GLU A 117 -8.39 -25.72 -10.33
CA GLU A 117 -8.78 -26.38 -11.59
C GLU A 117 -10.29 -26.70 -11.67
N ASN A 118 -10.97 -26.87 -10.53
CA ASN A 118 -12.41 -27.15 -10.46
C ASN A 118 -13.25 -26.15 -9.62
N ASN A 119 -12.64 -25.10 -9.04
CA ASN A 119 -13.28 -24.27 -8.00
C ASN A 119 -12.97 -22.77 -8.13
N LEU A 120 -12.95 -22.23 -9.35
CA LEU A 120 -12.83 -20.79 -9.54
C LEU A 120 -14.17 -20.10 -9.25
N THR A 121 -14.28 -19.59 -8.02
CA THR A 121 -15.39 -18.76 -7.55
C THR A 121 -14.92 -17.32 -7.35
N PRO A 122 -15.84 -16.34 -7.28
CA PRO A 122 -15.51 -14.97 -6.87
C PRO A 122 -14.73 -14.90 -5.55
N ASP A 123 -14.92 -15.87 -4.65
CA ASP A 123 -14.17 -15.96 -3.39
C ASP A 123 -12.67 -16.26 -3.63
N VAL A 124 -12.32 -17.07 -4.63
CA VAL A 124 -10.92 -17.31 -5.01
C VAL A 124 -10.28 -16.05 -5.56
N GLU A 125 -10.98 -15.35 -6.46
CA GLU A 125 -10.47 -14.08 -7.01
C GLU A 125 -10.22 -13.08 -5.90
N GLN A 126 -11.17 -12.92 -4.98
CA GLN A 126 -11.04 -12.02 -3.84
C GLN A 126 -9.91 -12.44 -2.89
N ALA A 127 -9.70 -13.75 -2.69
CA ALA A 127 -8.59 -14.26 -1.90
C ALA A 127 -7.23 -13.90 -2.52
N ILE A 128 -7.06 -14.11 -3.82
CA ILE A 128 -5.82 -13.77 -4.53
C ILE A 128 -5.59 -12.26 -4.55
N ILE A 129 -6.65 -11.45 -4.72
CA ILE A 129 -6.55 -9.99 -4.64
C ILE A 129 -6.09 -9.56 -3.25
N SER A 130 -6.76 -10.03 -2.20
CA SER A 130 -6.40 -9.74 -0.80
C SER A 130 -4.96 -10.14 -0.50
N PHE A 131 -4.51 -11.26 -1.07
CA PHE A 131 -3.16 -11.75 -0.88
C PHE A 131 -2.12 -10.86 -1.57
N ILE A 132 -2.37 -10.42 -2.81
CA ILE A 132 -1.52 -9.46 -3.51
C ILE A 132 -1.43 -8.14 -2.73
N GLU A 133 -2.56 -7.63 -2.23
CA GLU A 133 -2.61 -6.40 -1.44
C GLU A 133 -1.77 -6.53 -0.15
N THR A 134 -1.86 -7.68 0.52
CA THR A 134 -1.08 -7.98 1.72
C THR A 134 0.42 -8.06 1.43
N ILE A 135 0.81 -8.72 0.34
CA ILE A 135 2.22 -8.77 -0.12
C ILE A 135 2.77 -7.35 -0.34
N ARG A 136 2.02 -6.49 -1.02
CA ARG A 136 2.40 -5.10 -1.28
C ARG A 136 2.49 -4.27 -0.01
N TYR A 137 1.53 -4.42 0.90
CA TYR A 137 1.53 -3.74 2.19
C TYR A 137 2.80 -4.04 2.99
N HIS A 138 3.29 -5.28 2.94
CA HIS A 138 4.53 -5.69 3.59
C HIS A 138 5.79 -5.51 2.74
N HIS A 139 5.70 -4.92 1.54
CA HIS A 139 6.81 -4.74 0.59
C HIS A 139 7.55 -6.04 0.23
N LYS A 140 6.79 -7.12 0.13
CA LYS A 140 7.27 -8.44 -0.26
C LYS A 140 7.11 -8.63 -1.76
N LYS A 141 7.75 -9.66 -2.29
CA LYS A 141 7.70 -9.99 -3.71
C LYS A 141 6.94 -11.29 -3.93
N ILE A 142 6.12 -11.33 -4.97
CA ILE A 142 5.36 -12.50 -5.36
C ILE A 142 5.51 -12.81 -6.84
N LEU A 143 5.63 -14.10 -7.13
CA LEU A 143 5.65 -14.67 -8.45
C LEU A 143 4.50 -15.69 -8.55
N PHE A 144 3.72 -15.59 -9.62
CA PHE A 144 2.74 -16.60 -9.98
C PHE A 144 3.16 -17.26 -11.29
N SER A 145 3.09 -18.59 -11.40
CA SER A 145 3.09 -19.24 -12.71
C SER A 145 1.74 -19.90 -13.00
N TYR A 146 1.30 -19.81 -14.25
CA TYR A 146 0.07 -20.43 -14.72
C TYR A 146 0.18 -20.77 -16.21
N ASN A 147 -0.78 -21.55 -16.72
CA ASN A 147 -0.89 -21.88 -18.14
C ASN A 147 -2.16 -21.25 -18.73
N SER A 148 -2.04 -20.15 -19.47
CA SER A 148 -3.17 -19.44 -20.12
C SER A 148 -3.93 -20.28 -21.16
N LEU A 149 -3.40 -21.43 -21.58
CA LEU A 149 -4.11 -22.35 -22.48
C LEU A 149 -5.23 -23.11 -21.76
N THR A 150 -5.17 -23.22 -20.43
CA THR A 150 -6.20 -23.88 -19.61
C THR A 150 -7.36 -22.93 -19.28
N ALA A 151 -8.55 -23.48 -18.99
CA ALA A 151 -9.70 -22.67 -18.60
C ALA A 151 -9.41 -21.81 -17.35
N SER A 152 -8.80 -22.41 -16.33
CA SER A 152 -8.40 -21.71 -15.10
C SER A 152 -7.30 -20.68 -15.33
N GLY A 153 -6.31 -21.00 -16.16
CA GLY A 153 -5.22 -20.07 -16.49
C GLY A 153 -5.69 -18.83 -17.25
N LYS A 154 -6.71 -18.92 -18.12
CA LYS A 154 -7.32 -17.74 -18.76
C LYS A 154 -7.93 -16.78 -17.75
N ILE A 155 -8.56 -17.31 -16.70
CA ILE A 155 -9.12 -16.48 -15.63
C ILE A 155 -8.00 -15.77 -14.87
N PHE A 156 -6.91 -16.48 -14.55
CA PHE A 156 -5.74 -15.86 -13.94
C PHE A 156 -5.08 -14.80 -14.81
N GLU A 157 -4.98 -15.03 -16.13
CA GLU A 157 -4.48 -14.03 -17.06
C GLU A 157 -5.30 -12.73 -16.99
N ILE A 158 -6.64 -12.85 -16.99
CA ILE A 158 -7.55 -11.70 -16.85
C ILE A 158 -7.38 -11.04 -15.48
N LEU A 159 -7.35 -11.83 -14.40
CA LEU A 159 -7.20 -11.36 -13.02
C LEU A 159 -5.90 -10.56 -12.84
N PHE A 160 -4.79 -11.07 -13.37
CA PHE A 160 -3.48 -10.45 -13.23
C PHE A 160 -3.23 -9.32 -14.22
N LYS A 161 -3.97 -9.22 -15.34
CA LYS A 161 -3.77 -8.22 -16.40
C LYS A 161 -3.56 -6.79 -15.88
N ASN A 162 -4.32 -6.40 -14.86
CA ASN A 162 -4.28 -5.07 -14.24
C ASN A 162 -3.65 -5.05 -12.84
N ARG A 163 -3.02 -6.14 -12.41
CA ARG A 163 -2.47 -6.30 -11.04
C ARG A 163 -1.00 -6.66 -11.01
N ARG A 164 -0.47 -7.26 -12.08
CA ARG A 164 0.96 -7.56 -12.23
C ARG A 164 1.76 -6.32 -12.63
N ASP A 165 3.00 -6.29 -12.18
CA ASP A 165 3.99 -5.29 -12.56
C ASP A 165 4.77 -5.80 -13.79
N LEU A 166 5.15 -7.09 -13.79
CA LEU A 166 5.78 -7.77 -14.92
C LEU A 166 5.07 -9.06 -15.31
N SER A 167 5.10 -9.35 -16.61
CA SER A 167 4.71 -10.65 -17.16
C SER A 167 5.85 -11.23 -17.99
N PHE A 168 6.01 -12.53 -17.89
CA PHE A 168 6.95 -13.32 -18.68
C PHE A 168 6.17 -14.41 -19.38
N ASP A 169 6.31 -14.48 -20.69
CA ASP A 169 5.82 -15.62 -21.45
C ASP A 169 7.02 -16.54 -21.69
N VAL A 170 6.92 -17.78 -21.22
CA VAL A 170 8.01 -18.76 -21.33
C VAL A 170 7.51 -19.95 -22.13
N ILE A 171 8.21 -20.26 -23.22
CA ILE A 171 7.82 -21.32 -24.16
C ILE A 171 9.03 -22.22 -24.39
N LEU A 172 8.80 -23.52 -24.46
CA LEU A 172 9.83 -24.47 -24.88
C LEU A 172 10.05 -24.36 -26.40
N ASN A 173 11.28 -24.07 -26.81
CA ASN A 173 11.63 -24.00 -28.23
C ASN A 173 11.93 -25.38 -28.82
N ASP A 174 12.13 -25.44 -30.14
CA ASP A 174 12.39 -26.69 -30.87
C ASP A 174 13.66 -27.44 -30.42
N LYS A 175 14.56 -26.77 -29.68
CA LYS A 175 15.77 -27.36 -29.11
C LYS A 175 15.57 -27.92 -27.69
N GLY A 176 14.36 -27.78 -27.14
CA GLY A 176 14.06 -28.14 -25.76
C GLY A 176 14.60 -27.12 -24.74
N GLU A 177 14.94 -25.91 -25.17
CA GLU A 177 15.35 -24.81 -24.29
C GLU A 177 14.15 -23.90 -23.99
N CYS A 178 14.12 -23.27 -22.81
CA CYS A 178 13.03 -22.37 -22.43
C CYS A 178 13.33 -20.95 -22.94
N ASP A 179 12.63 -20.52 -23.99
CA ASP A 179 12.72 -19.17 -24.52
C ASP A 179 11.82 -18.22 -23.72
N LEU A 180 12.36 -17.04 -23.42
CA LEU A 180 11.71 -16.02 -22.63
C LEU A 180 11.32 -14.82 -23.49
N THR A 181 10.03 -14.48 -23.50
CA THR A 181 9.56 -13.17 -23.94
C THR A 181 9.09 -12.37 -22.74
N MET A 182 9.79 -11.28 -22.42
CA MET A 182 9.37 -10.37 -21.36
C MET A 182 8.34 -9.37 -21.90
N LYS A 183 7.13 -9.40 -21.36
CA LYS A 183 6.10 -8.38 -21.61
C LYS A 183 6.05 -7.43 -20.42
N THR A 184 6.76 -6.31 -20.52
CA THR A 184 6.56 -5.20 -19.59
C THR A 184 5.14 -4.68 -19.78
N HIS A 185 4.31 -4.79 -18.75
CA HIS A 185 2.99 -4.16 -18.78
C HIS A 185 3.14 -2.73 -18.28
N ASN A 186 2.50 -1.78 -18.97
CA ASN A 186 2.68 -0.33 -18.85
C ASN A 186 2.51 0.26 -17.43
N ARG A 187 2.20 -0.54 -16.40
CA ARG A 187 2.29 -0.09 -15.00
C ARG A 187 3.72 0.30 -14.60
N LEU A 188 4.73 -0.44 -15.06
CA LEU A 188 6.15 -0.16 -14.79
C LEU A 188 6.83 0.80 -15.76
N LEU A 189 6.13 1.30 -16.78
CA LEU A 189 6.55 2.56 -17.37
C LEU A 189 6.22 3.59 -16.31
N GLN A 190 7.23 3.97 -15.53
CA GLN A 190 7.19 5.14 -14.66
C GLN A 190 6.54 6.24 -15.48
N LYS A 191 5.27 6.54 -15.21
CA LYS A 191 4.68 7.78 -15.66
C LYS A 191 5.58 8.82 -15.00
N GLU A 192 6.39 9.54 -15.78
CA GLU A 192 7.37 10.51 -15.22
C GLU A 192 6.68 11.49 -14.27
N SER A 193 5.38 11.69 -14.46
CA SER A 193 4.50 12.34 -13.49
C SER A 193 3.13 11.64 -13.38
N ALA A 194 2.60 11.58 -12.16
CA ALA A 194 1.22 11.25 -11.85
C ALA A 194 0.39 12.53 -11.73
N SER A 195 -0.82 12.52 -12.30
CA SER A 195 -1.77 13.64 -12.21
C SER A 195 -2.85 13.32 -11.19
N ILE A 196 -2.94 14.12 -10.13
CA ILE A 196 -3.90 13.95 -9.03
C ILE A 196 -4.83 15.17 -9.00
N CYS A 197 -6.14 14.93 -8.98
CA CYS A 197 -7.15 15.98 -8.84
C CYS A 197 -7.82 15.89 -7.46
N LEU A 198 -7.58 16.88 -6.61
CA LEU A 198 -8.29 17.07 -5.34
C LEU A 198 -9.55 17.92 -5.56
N ILE A 199 -10.70 17.32 -5.34
CA ILE A 199 -11.99 18.00 -5.34
C ILE A 199 -12.38 18.24 -3.89
N SER A 200 -12.09 19.43 -3.36
CA SER A 200 -12.42 19.74 -1.97
C SER A 200 -12.66 21.22 -1.71
N ASN A 201 -13.58 21.51 -0.79
CA ASN A 201 -13.81 22.82 -0.20
C ASN A 201 -13.36 22.92 1.28
N GLN A 202 -12.78 21.86 1.85
CA GLN A 202 -12.29 21.86 3.22
C GLN A 202 -10.82 22.29 3.25
N ASN A 203 -10.50 23.34 4.00
CA ASN A 203 -9.14 23.84 4.13
C ASN A 203 -8.19 22.79 4.72
N ASP A 204 -8.63 22.01 5.71
CA ASP A 204 -7.81 20.96 6.33
C ASP A 204 -7.40 19.87 5.34
N MET A 205 -8.32 19.48 4.45
CA MET A 205 -8.01 18.49 3.41
C MET A 205 -7.11 19.08 2.33
N ARG A 206 -7.30 20.35 1.96
CA ARG A 206 -6.36 21.03 1.06
C ARG A 206 -4.96 21.10 1.66
N TYR A 207 -4.86 21.45 2.95
CA TYR A 207 -3.60 21.49 3.69
C TYR A 207 -2.92 20.12 3.69
N LEU A 208 -3.63 19.06 4.09
CA LEU A 208 -3.12 17.68 4.08
C LEU A 208 -2.49 17.32 2.73
N HIS A 209 -3.24 17.47 1.65
CA HIS A 209 -2.80 17.04 0.33
C HIS A 209 -1.66 17.90 -0.20
N ARG A 210 -1.66 19.20 0.09
CA ARG A 210 -0.53 20.08 -0.25
C ARG A 210 0.74 19.65 0.47
N THR A 211 0.66 19.40 1.78
CA THR A 211 1.81 18.95 2.58
C THR A 211 2.40 17.65 2.05
N ILE A 212 1.57 16.66 1.72
CA ILE A 212 2.08 15.35 1.30
C ILE A 212 2.44 15.30 -0.20
N LEU A 213 1.75 16.03 -1.09
CA LEU A 213 1.85 15.88 -2.55
C LEU A 213 2.53 17.04 -3.31
N GLU A 214 2.36 18.31 -2.91
CA GLU A 214 2.60 19.48 -3.80
C GLU A 214 4.05 19.66 -4.24
N ASN A 215 5.01 19.18 -3.44
CA ASN A 215 6.45 19.29 -3.75
C ASN A 215 7.07 17.95 -4.15
N GLN A 216 6.26 17.00 -4.58
CA GLN A 216 6.77 15.76 -5.17
C GLN A 216 7.04 16.00 -6.66
N PRO A 217 8.29 15.83 -7.15
CA PRO A 217 8.67 16.21 -8.52
C PRO A 217 7.91 15.44 -9.60
N HIS A 218 7.34 14.29 -9.23
CA HIS A 218 6.60 13.37 -10.08
C HIS A 218 5.08 13.45 -9.83
N ILE A 219 4.57 14.44 -9.08
CA ILE A 219 3.14 14.58 -8.82
C ILE A 219 2.67 15.96 -9.24
N LYS A 220 1.70 16.00 -10.15
CA LYS A 220 0.95 17.20 -10.50
C LYS A 220 -0.36 17.21 -9.73
N LEU A 221 -0.42 17.98 -8.65
CA LEU A 221 -1.65 18.17 -7.87
C LEU A 221 -2.48 19.33 -8.45
N THR A 222 -3.72 19.05 -8.85
CA THR A 222 -4.72 20.06 -9.20
C THR A 222 -5.78 20.11 -8.11
N THR A 223 -6.07 21.28 -7.54
CA THR A 223 -7.11 21.45 -6.50
C THR A 223 -8.27 22.27 -7.05
N VAL A 224 -9.48 21.72 -6.96
CA VAL A 224 -10.72 22.33 -7.48
C VAL A 224 -11.89 22.14 -6.51
N THR A 225 -12.97 22.87 -6.71
CA THR A 225 -14.28 22.55 -6.14
C THR A 225 -15.17 21.87 -7.18
N LEU A 226 -16.29 21.26 -6.74
CA LEU A 226 -17.23 20.70 -7.72
C LEU A 226 -17.84 21.78 -8.62
N GLU A 227 -18.09 22.98 -8.09
CA GLU A 227 -18.58 24.13 -8.86
C GLU A 227 -17.57 24.56 -9.94
N ASP A 228 -16.27 24.44 -9.66
CA ASP A 228 -15.22 24.71 -10.66
C ASP A 228 -15.30 23.72 -11.82
N LEU A 229 -15.52 22.43 -11.53
CA LEU A 229 -15.65 21.39 -12.55
C LEU A 229 -16.94 21.53 -13.36
N GLU A 230 -18.05 21.92 -12.74
CA GLU A 230 -19.31 22.22 -13.43
C GLU A 230 -19.13 23.36 -14.45
N LYS A 231 -18.35 24.39 -14.10
CA LYS A 231 -18.08 25.56 -14.98
C LYS A 231 -16.96 25.32 -15.98
N ARG A 232 -15.96 24.53 -15.61
CA ARG A 232 -14.71 24.28 -16.36
C ARG A 232 -14.35 22.79 -16.30
N PRO A 233 -15.05 21.94 -17.07
CA PRO A 233 -14.83 20.49 -17.03
C PRO A 233 -13.40 20.08 -17.39
N ASN A 234 -12.70 20.89 -18.19
CA ASN A 234 -11.33 20.68 -18.63
C ASN A 234 -10.27 20.76 -17.50
N LEU A 235 -10.65 21.17 -16.28
CA LEU A 235 -9.77 21.08 -15.11
C LEU A 235 -9.55 19.62 -14.65
N LEU A 236 -10.44 18.72 -15.05
CA LEU A 236 -10.26 17.27 -14.94
C LEU A 236 -10.07 16.72 -16.35
N ASN A 237 -8.95 16.07 -16.62
CA ASN A 237 -8.63 15.54 -17.93
C ASN A 237 -8.51 14.01 -17.93
N GLU A 238 -8.49 13.42 -19.12
CA GLU A 238 -8.35 11.98 -19.32
C GLU A 238 -7.02 11.42 -18.78
N GLU A 239 -6.01 12.28 -18.57
CA GLU A 239 -4.70 11.92 -18.04
C GLU A 239 -4.64 11.85 -16.51
N THR A 240 -5.72 12.24 -15.82
CA THR A 240 -5.81 12.17 -14.36
C THR A 240 -5.75 10.72 -13.90
N ASP A 241 -4.82 10.41 -13.00
CA ASP A 241 -4.62 9.06 -12.46
C ASP A 241 -5.47 8.81 -11.23
N LEU A 242 -5.68 9.85 -10.43
CA LEU A 242 -6.35 9.77 -9.14
C LEU A 242 -7.21 11.01 -8.89
N ILE A 243 -8.45 10.78 -8.50
CA ILE A 243 -9.39 11.80 -8.04
C ILE A 243 -9.60 11.60 -6.54
N LEU A 244 -9.25 12.62 -5.77
CA LEU A 244 -9.45 12.67 -4.33
C LEU A 244 -10.68 13.54 -4.07
N TYR A 245 -11.80 12.91 -3.71
CA TYR A 245 -13.06 13.61 -3.47
C TYR A 245 -13.29 13.84 -1.98
N ASN A 246 -13.44 15.10 -1.59
CA ASN A 246 -13.88 15.51 -0.27
C ASN A 246 -14.62 16.86 -0.33
N ASP A 247 -15.90 16.84 -0.70
CA ASP A 247 -16.76 18.02 -0.58
C ASP A 247 -17.63 17.92 0.69
N SER A 248 -17.55 18.95 1.54
CA SER A 248 -18.37 19.03 2.76
C SER A 248 -19.85 19.31 2.49
N ARG A 249 -20.17 19.93 1.34
CA ARG A 249 -21.50 20.42 0.99
C ARG A 249 -22.28 19.42 0.14
N LYS A 250 -21.59 18.59 -0.64
CA LYS A 250 -22.20 17.60 -1.53
C LYS A 250 -21.64 16.21 -1.24
N PHE A 251 -22.54 15.26 -1.06
CA PHE A 251 -22.17 13.84 -0.99
C PHE A 251 -21.77 13.36 -2.38
N LEU A 252 -20.83 12.40 -2.47
CA LEU A 252 -20.50 11.79 -3.75
C LEU A 252 -21.62 10.83 -4.15
N THR A 253 -22.52 11.29 -5.01
CA THR A 253 -23.61 10.46 -5.54
C THR A 253 -23.14 9.69 -6.77
N ARG A 254 -23.94 8.71 -7.20
CA ARG A 254 -23.70 7.95 -8.42
C ARG A 254 -23.55 8.86 -9.64
N GLU A 255 -24.38 9.88 -9.76
CA GLU A 255 -24.36 10.82 -10.88
C GLU A 255 -23.03 11.58 -10.93
N ILE A 256 -22.55 12.07 -9.77
CA ILE A 256 -21.26 12.76 -9.70
C ILE A 256 -20.13 11.81 -10.05
N ALA A 257 -20.11 10.59 -9.48
CA ALA A 257 -19.08 9.60 -9.79
C ALA A 257 -19.05 9.24 -11.28
N GLN A 258 -20.22 9.09 -11.91
CA GLN A 258 -20.34 8.85 -13.36
C GLN A 258 -19.84 10.03 -14.19
N ILE A 259 -20.11 11.27 -13.78
CA ILE A 259 -19.55 12.47 -14.43
C ILE A 259 -18.02 12.46 -14.33
N LEU A 260 -17.47 12.17 -13.16
CA LEU A 260 -16.03 12.11 -12.94
C LEU A 260 -15.37 11.02 -13.80
N LYS A 261 -15.94 9.81 -13.84
CA LYS A 261 -15.48 8.73 -14.71
C LYS A 261 -15.66 9.05 -16.19
N LYS A 262 -16.68 9.83 -16.58
CA LYS A 262 -16.82 10.27 -17.98
C LYS A 262 -15.70 11.24 -18.38
N LEU A 263 -15.32 12.15 -17.48
CA LEU A 263 -14.24 13.11 -17.71
C LEU A 263 -12.84 12.48 -17.60
N SER A 264 -12.71 11.44 -16.77
CA SER A 264 -11.47 10.68 -16.59
C SER A 264 -11.75 9.19 -16.41
N PRO A 265 -11.87 8.42 -17.51
CA PRO A 265 -12.33 7.03 -17.49
C PRO A 265 -11.45 6.06 -16.70
N TYR A 266 -10.15 6.36 -16.62
CA TYR A 266 -9.17 5.49 -16.01
C TYR A 266 -8.73 5.95 -14.61
N ALA A 267 -9.11 7.17 -14.19
CA ALA A 267 -8.76 7.67 -12.88
C ALA A 267 -9.38 6.80 -11.79
N GLN A 268 -8.59 6.45 -10.77
CA GLN A 268 -9.16 5.91 -9.54
C GLN A 268 -9.84 7.03 -8.75
N ILE A 269 -10.93 6.72 -8.06
CA ILE A 269 -11.67 7.68 -7.24
C ILE A 269 -11.57 7.25 -5.78
N PHE A 270 -10.92 8.09 -4.97
CA PHE A 270 -10.90 7.95 -3.53
C PHE A 270 -11.84 8.97 -2.92
N TRP A 271 -12.74 8.52 -2.05
CA TRP A 271 -13.70 9.39 -1.40
C TRP A 271 -13.48 9.44 0.11
N ILE A 272 -13.17 10.62 0.63
CA ILE A 272 -13.13 10.89 2.07
C ILE A 272 -14.49 11.44 2.49
N THR A 273 -15.24 10.66 3.26
CA THR A 273 -16.58 11.04 3.73
C THR A 273 -16.50 11.92 4.99
N ASN A 274 -17.60 12.60 5.31
CA ASN A 274 -17.74 13.29 6.60
C ASN A 274 -18.18 12.36 7.75
N ARG A 275 -18.38 11.06 7.49
CA ARG A 275 -18.81 10.09 8.50
C ARG A 275 -17.60 9.59 9.30
N LYS A 276 -17.75 9.45 10.63
CA LYS A 276 -16.69 8.90 11.51
C LYS A 276 -16.48 7.38 11.37
N SER A 277 -17.38 6.69 10.68
CA SER A 277 -17.29 5.25 10.43
C SER A 277 -17.99 4.92 9.13
N ILE A 278 -17.58 3.83 8.51
CA ILE A 278 -18.12 3.31 7.25
C ILE A 278 -18.64 1.91 7.51
N ARG A 279 -19.87 1.63 7.09
CA ARG A 279 -20.45 0.29 7.16
C ARG A 279 -20.07 -0.50 5.91
N LYS A 280 -20.08 -1.84 6.00
CA LYS A 280 -19.85 -2.71 4.83
C LYS A 280 -20.84 -2.43 3.68
N SER A 281 -22.08 -2.06 3.99
CA SER A 281 -23.06 -1.66 2.98
C SER A 281 -22.63 -0.40 2.20
N ASP A 282 -22.07 0.59 2.90
CA ASP A 282 -21.60 1.83 2.27
C ASP A 282 -20.42 1.54 1.31
N LEU A 283 -19.53 0.61 1.68
CA LEU A 283 -18.42 0.17 0.82
C LEU A 283 -18.90 -0.53 -0.45
N ASN A 284 -19.93 -1.38 -0.34
CA ASN A 284 -20.49 -2.08 -1.49
C ASN A 284 -21.17 -1.09 -2.45
N GLU A 285 -21.98 -0.19 -1.89
CA GLU A 285 -22.67 0.86 -2.64
C GLU A 285 -21.67 1.78 -3.36
N SER A 286 -20.58 2.17 -2.70
CA SER A 286 -19.56 3.03 -3.33
C SER A 286 -18.89 2.33 -4.53
N LYS A 287 -18.64 1.02 -4.44
CA LYS A 287 -18.08 0.24 -5.55
C LYS A 287 -19.01 0.20 -6.76
N GLU A 288 -20.33 0.11 -6.54
CA GLU A 288 -21.32 0.17 -7.61
C GLU A 288 -21.32 1.52 -8.34
N TYR A 289 -20.90 2.60 -7.66
CA TYR A 289 -20.75 3.93 -8.25
C TYR A 289 -19.43 4.12 -9.01
N GLY A 290 -18.54 3.12 -8.98
CA GLY A 290 -17.20 3.21 -9.55
C GLY A 290 -16.22 3.95 -8.64
N ILE A 291 -16.47 3.98 -7.33
CA ILE A 291 -15.55 4.53 -6.33
C ILE A 291 -14.61 3.41 -5.90
N ASP A 292 -13.32 3.63 -6.09
CA ASP A 292 -12.28 2.64 -5.87
C ASP A 292 -11.99 2.47 -4.37
N MET A 293 -11.91 3.59 -3.62
CA MET A 293 -11.65 3.58 -2.18
C MET A 293 -12.53 4.56 -1.41
N LEU A 294 -12.97 4.17 -0.21
CA LEU A 294 -13.83 4.94 0.67
C LEU A 294 -13.22 5.08 2.06
N PHE A 295 -13.00 6.31 2.51
CA PHE A 295 -12.34 6.64 3.77
C PHE A 295 -13.28 7.39 4.73
N PRO A 296 -13.28 7.05 6.04
CA PRO A 296 -14.06 7.79 7.03
C PRO A 296 -13.36 9.13 7.32
N LYS A 297 -14.03 10.09 7.95
CA LYS A 297 -13.47 11.41 8.30
C LYS A 297 -12.17 11.33 9.12
N ASN A 298 -12.07 10.32 9.97
CA ASN A 298 -10.95 10.04 10.88
C ASN A 298 -10.05 8.91 10.34
N PHE A 299 -9.88 8.83 9.01
CA PHE A 299 -9.01 7.84 8.38
C PHE A 299 -7.58 7.89 8.90
N ASP A 300 -6.89 6.74 8.89
CA ASP A 300 -5.47 6.68 9.16
C ASP A 300 -4.70 7.26 7.96
N ILE A 301 -3.92 8.30 8.20
CA ILE A 301 -3.18 9.00 7.15
C ILE A 301 -2.08 8.12 6.56
N LYS A 302 -1.44 7.24 7.35
CA LYS A 302 -0.43 6.30 6.82
C LYS A 302 -1.06 5.34 5.83
N GLU A 303 -2.20 4.75 6.20
CA GLU A 303 -2.95 3.85 5.32
C GLU A 303 -3.45 4.58 4.07
N TYR A 304 -4.03 5.76 4.23
CA TYR A 304 -4.51 6.58 3.14
C TYR A 304 -3.41 6.94 2.14
N THR A 305 -2.26 7.42 2.63
CA THR A 305 -1.14 7.76 1.76
C THR A 305 -0.54 6.52 1.10
N HIS A 306 -0.50 5.37 1.78
CA HIS A 306 -0.07 4.12 1.17
C HIS A 306 -0.92 3.76 -0.05
N TYR A 307 -2.25 3.91 0.02
CA TYR A 307 -3.09 3.68 -1.15
C TYR A 307 -2.83 4.68 -2.28
N ILE A 308 -2.57 5.95 -1.97
CA ILE A 308 -2.15 6.93 -3.00
C ILE A 308 -0.86 6.46 -3.67
N GLU A 309 0.15 6.08 -2.87
CA GLU A 309 1.44 5.56 -3.33
C GLU A 309 1.29 4.32 -4.22
N GLN A 310 0.32 3.44 -3.94
CA GLN A 310 0.00 2.29 -4.78
C GLN A 310 -0.60 2.68 -6.13
N VAL A 311 -1.45 3.72 -6.17
CA VAL A 311 -2.05 4.20 -7.43
C VAL A 311 -0.98 4.82 -8.31
N ILE A 312 -0.15 5.70 -7.74
CA ILE A 312 0.93 6.38 -8.47
C ILE A 312 2.17 5.50 -8.67
N GLN A 313 2.23 4.36 -7.97
CA GLN A 313 3.33 3.40 -7.98
C GLN A 313 4.68 3.98 -7.55
N GLN A 314 4.65 4.83 -6.52
CA GLN A 314 5.85 5.46 -5.98
C GLN A 314 5.71 5.68 -4.47
N ALA A 315 6.70 5.20 -3.71
CA ALA A 315 6.79 5.43 -2.27
C ALA A 315 7.50 6.77 -1.99
N PHE A 316 6.73 7.86 -1.92
CA PHE A 316 7.26 9.21 -1.67
C PHE A 316 7.14 9.65 -0.20
N TYR A 317 6.07 9.27 0.48
CA TYR A 317 5.77 9.66 1.86
C TYR A 317 6.17 8.58 2.86
N THR A 318 5.89 7.31 2.54
CA THR A 318 6.30 6.17 3.39
C THR A 318 7.81 6.14 3.56
N THR A 319 8.57 6.43 2.49
CA THR A 319 10.03 6.55 2.55
C THR A 319 10.48 7.68 3.48
N LYS A 320 9.81 8.86 3.44
CA LYS A 320 10.10 9.98 4.35
C LYS A 320 9.88 9.59 5.81
N LEU A 321 8.77 8.92 6.11
CA LEU A 321 8.45 8.47 7.47
C LEU A 321 9.49 7.49 8.03
N ARG A 322 10.02 6.57 7.20
CA ARG A 322 11.07 5.64 7.65
C ARG A 322 12.35 6.33 8.10
N THR A 323 12.65 7.52 7.57
CA THR A 323 13.82 8.29 8.01
C THR A 323 13.68 8.87 9.43
N LEU A 324 12.48 8.79 10.03
CA LEU A 324 12.20 9.27 11.37
C LEU A 324 12.35 8.20 12.45
N SER A 325 12.88 7.01 12.14
CA SER A 325 13.02 5.91 13.10
C SER A 325 13.80 6.29 14.37
N TYR A 326 14.70 7.27 14.28
CA TYR A 326 15.45 7.78 15.43
C TYR A 326 14.58 8.55 16.45
N LEU A 327 13.41 9.07 16.03
CA LEU A 327 12.49 9.76 16.94
C LEU A 327 11.91 8.82 18.00
N GLU A 328 11.89 7.52 17.70
CA GLU A 328 11.36 6.48 18.56
C GLU A 328 12.14 6.28 19.88
N GLU A 329 13.34 6.85 19.98
CA GLU A 329 14.25 6.66 21.11
C GLU A 329 13.93 7.61 22.28
N GLN A 330 13.35 8.79 22.02
CA GLN A 330 13.07 9.80 23.05
C GLN A 330 11.80 10.59 22.73
N GLN A 331 10.74 10.33 23.49
CA GLN A 331 9.44 10.99 23.32
C GLN A 331 9.31 12.29 24.11
N THR A 332 9.95 12.42 25.28
CA THR A 332 10.02 13.69 26.02
C THR A 332 11.36 14.35 25.74
N VAL A 333 11.33 15.56 25.18
CA VAL A 333 12.53 16.24 24.66
C VAL A 333 12.70 17.63 25.26
N SER A 334 13.94 18.13 25.25
CA SER A 334 14.24 19.51 25.62
C SER A 334 13.60 20.50 24.63
N PRO A 335 13.37 21.78 25.00
CA PRO A 335 12.82 22.78 24.09
C PRO A 335 13.67 22.97 22.81
N GLN A 336 14.99 22.91 22.92
CA GLN A 336 15.91 23.00 21.79
C GLN A 336 15.75 21.81 20.83
N GLU A 337 15.70 20.59 21.36
CA GLU A 337 15.50 19.38 20.55
C GLU A 337 14.09 19.35 19.94
N PHE A 338 13.08 19.86 20.66
CA PHE A 338 11.71 20.01 20.15
C PHE A 338 11.67 20.91 18.91
N GLN A 339 12.30 22.09 18.96
CA GLN A 339 12.38 23.01 17.83
C GLN A 339 13.10 22.39 16.65
N LYS A 340 14.25 21.73 16.89
CA LYS A 340 15.02 21.04 15.86
C LYS A 340 14.18 19.97 15.15
N ARG A 341 13.49 19.11 15.91
CA ARG A 341 12.62 18.07 15.35
C ARG A 341 11.44 18.66 14.57
N LEU A 342 10.81 19.73 15.08
CA LEU A 342 9.75 20.42 14.34
C LEU A 342 10.24 20.99 13.00
N TYR A 343 11.44 21.59 13.00
CA TYR A 343 12.05 22.10 11.78
C TYR A 343 12.29 20.97 10.76
N GLU A 344 12.83 19.83 11.21
CA GLU A 344 13.03 18.67 10.35
C GLU A 344 11.72 18.12 9.78
N LEU A 345 10.66 18.03 10.57
CA LEU A 345 9.34 17.61 10.08
C LEU A 345 8.81 18.58 9.01
N LYS A 346 9.00 19.89 9.19
CA LYS A 346 8.63 20.91 8.18
C LYS A 346 9.46 20.76 6.90
N GLU A 347 10.78 20.65 7.02
CA GLU A 347 11.70 20.50 5.89
C GLU A 347 11.38 19.25 5.06
N LYS A 348 11.17 18.11 5.74
CA LYS A 348 10.79 16.84 5.10
C LYS A 348 9.33 16.81 4.64
N GLN A 349 8.53 17.83 4.98
CA GLN A 349 7.10 17.92 4.70
C GLN A 349 6.31 16.73 5.24
N ILE A 350 6.62 16.38 6.49
CA ILE A 350 5.90 15.35 7.22
C ILE A 350 4.75 16.05 7.94
N LEU A 351 3.54 15.59 7.66
CA LEU A 351 2.34 16.10 8.31
C LEU A 351 2.47 15.91 9.81
N HIS A 352 2.27 16.99 10.56
CA HIS A 352 2.25 16.97 12.01
C HIS A 352 1.30 18.03 12.53
N THR A 353 0.77 17.81 13.73
CA THR A 353 -0.02 18.80 14.46
C THR A 353 0.65 19.06 15.80
N VAL A 354 0.84 20.34 16.13
CA VAL A 354 1.27 20.76 17.47
C VAL A 354 0.06 21.15 18.31
N VAL A 355 -0.03 20.57 19.50
CA VAL A 355 -1.12 20.74 20.44
C VAL A 355 -0.57 21.27 21.76
N THR A 356 -1.15 22.36 22.25
CA THR A 356 -0.80 23.00 23.52
C THR A 356 -1.82 22.65 24.59
N VAL A 357 -1.35 22.23 25.76
CA VAL A 357 -2.16 21.90 26.93
C VAL A 357 -1.56 22.54 28.18
N SER A 358 -2.38 23.14 29.04
CA SER A 358 -1.90 23.62 30.34
C SER A 358 -1.56 22.44 31.28
N LEU A 359 -0.39 22.50 31.93
CA LEU A 359 0.03 21.49 32.90
C LEU A 359 -0.91 21.41 34.10
N ALA A 360 -1.59 22.51 34.46
CA ALA A 360 -2.58 22.52 35.53
C ALA A 360 -3.75 21.54 35.30
N ASN A 361 -3.97 21.15 34.04
CA ASN A 361 -5.05 20.23 33.65
C ASN A 361 -4.55 18.78 33.49
N ILE A 362 -3.25 18.50 33.63
CA ILE A 362 -2.68 17.17 33.43
C ILE A 362 -2.32 16.58 34.81
N HIS A 363 -2.99 15.49 35.19
CA HIS A 363 -2.77 14.81 36.48
C HIS A 363 -1.70 13.71 36.43
N HIS A 364 -0.77 13.76 35.48
CA HIS A 364 0.17 12.67 35.23
C HIS A 364 1.59 13.16 35.00
N ASP A 365 2.55 12.58 35.71
CA ASP A 365 3.95 13.01 35.69
C ASP A 365 4.70 12.58 34.42
N ASN A 366 4.22 11.52 33.74
CA ASN A 366 4.81 11.03 32.51
C ASN A 366 3.95 11.40 31.29
N LEU A 367 4.28 12.51 30.63
CA LEU A 367 3.58 12.99 29.45
C LEU A 367 3.74 12.07 28.22
N ALA A 368 4.82 11.29 28.15
CA ALA A 368 5.06 10.37 27.04
C ALA A 368 4.02 9.25 26.96
N ALA A 369 3.37 8.91 28.07
CA ALA A 369 2.29 7.92 28.11
C ALA A 369 1.07 8.31 27.25
N PHE A 370 0.92 9.60 26.93
CA PHE A 370 -0.22 10.11 26.15
C PHE A 370 0.00 10.11 24.64
N ILE A 371 1.18 9.70 24.16
CA ILE A 371 1.55 9.83 22.75
C ILE A 371 2.11 8.52 22.18
N ARG A 372 2.15 8.37 20.85
CA ARG A 372 2.72 7.17 20.21
C ARG A 372 4.25 7.30 20.14
N LYS A 373 4.91 6.20 19.77
CA LYS A 373 6.37 6.09 19.77
C LYS A 373 7.05 7.14 18.89
N GLU A 374 6.43 7.46 17.75
CA GLU A 374 6.92 8.46 16.78
C GLU A 374 6.59 9.92 17.16
N ASP A 375 5.66 10.12 18.10
CA ASP A 375 5.23 11.43 18.55
C ASP A 375 6.17 11.92 19.67
N PHE A 376 6.22 13.23 19.93
CA PHE A 376 7.05 13.78 21.00
C PHE A 376 6.41 14.97 21.72
N VAL A 377 6.89 15.25 22.93
CA VAL A 377 6.38 16.29 23.82
C VAL A 377 7.52 17.07 24.45
N THR A 378 7.33 18.38 24.63
CA THR A 378 8.19 19.21 25.48
C THR A 378 7.35 19.99 26.50
N VAL A 379 8.00 20.43 27.56
CA VAL A 379 7.38 21.16 28.67
C VAL A 379 8.01 22.54 28.77
N ASP A 380 7.17 23.56 28.69
CA ASP A 380 7.54 24.93 28.99
C ASP A 380 7.05 25.24 30.42
N LYS A 381 8.00 25.21 31.36
CA LYS A 381 7.73 25.43 32.78
C LYS A 381 7.39 26.88 33.09
N GLU A 382 7.94 27.83 32.34
CA GLU A 382 7.70 29.26 32.57
C GLU A 382 6.24 29.61 32.25
N ARG A 383 5.72 29.06 31.15
CA ARG A 383 4.33 29.25 30.72
C ARG A 383 3.36 28.23 31.31
N ASN A 384 3.86 27.24 32.05
CA ASN A 384 3.08 26.16 32.64
C ASN A 384 2.25 25.36 31.59
N ILE A 385 2.88 25.03 30.46
CA ILE A 385 2.26 24.29 29.34
C ILE A 385 3.09 23.09 28.89
N ALA A 386 2.41 22.11 28.29
CA ALA A 386 2.98 21.02 27.51
C ALA A 386 2.64 21.21 26.03
N LEU A 387 3.63 20.98 25.16
CA LEU A 387 3.51 21.04 23.71
C LEU A 387 3.69 19.63 23.16
N PHE A 388 2.61 19.06 22.64
CA PHE A 388 2.59 17.73 22.01
C PHE A 388 2.67 17.88 20.50
N THR A 389 3.63 17.20 19.87
CA THR A 389 3.71 17.07 18.41
C THR A 389 3.25 15.68 18.02
N LEU A 390 2.16 15.63 17.26
CA LEU A 390 1.51 14.42 16.80
C LEU A 390 1.70 14.27 15.29
N ILE A 391 2.44 13.24 14.88
CA ILE A 391 2.82 12.98 13.48
C ILE A 391 1.66 12.30 12.74
N ASN A 392 1.43 12.65 11.47
CA ASN A 392 0.36 12.08 10.63
C ASN A 392 -1.03 12.18 11.28
N LEU A 393 -1.31 13.29 11.95
CA LEU A 393 -2.62 13.59 12.52
C LEU A 393 -3.07 14.99 12.12
N LEU A 394 -4.33 15.09 11.71
CA LEU A 394 -4.99 16.38 11.45
C LEU A 394 -5.35 17.07 12.78
N PRO A 395 -5.45 18.42 12.79
CA PRO A 395 -5.80 19.22 13.97
C PRO A 395 -6.94 18.68 14.81
N GLU A 396 -8.09 18.40 14.20
CA GLU A 396 -9.29 17.94 14.90
C GLU A 396 -9.12 16.56 15.55
N ASN A 397 -8.35 15.67 14.92
CA ASN A 397 -8.07 14.31 15.42
C ASN A 397 -7.03 14.35 16.52
N ALA A 398 -5.95 15.12 16.33
CA ALA A 398 -4.92 15.37 17.33
C ALA A 398 -5.52 15.92 18.64
N LYS A 399 -6.38 16.94 18.51
CA LYS A 399 -7.09 17.56 19.63
C LYS A 399 -8.00 16.57 20.37
N GLN A 400 -8.67 15.69 19.63
CA GLN A 400 -9.52 14.64 20.20
C GLN A 400 -8.69 13.59 20.97
N ILE A 401 -7.61 13.10 20.36
CA ILE A 401 -6.74 12.08 20.97
C ILE A 401 -6.14 12.59 22.28
N ILE A 402 -5.63 13.83 22.30
CA ILE A 402 -5.08 14.40 23.53
C ILE A 402 -6.18 14.61 24.57
N ALA A 403 -7.35 15.13 24.19
CA ALA A 403 -8.49 15.27 25.10
C ALA A 403 -8.86 13.95 25.78
N ASP A 404 -9.01 12.88 24.99
CA ASP A 404 -9.41 11.56 25.48
C ASP A 404 -8.34 10.95 26.40
N ARG A 405 -7.06 11.10 26.05
CA ARG A 405 -5.94 10.53 26.83
C ARG A 405 -5.62 11.30 28.10
N THR A 406 -5.85 12.61 28.12
CA THR A 406 -5.59 13.47 29.29
C THR A 406 -6.85 13.69 30.15
N ASN A 407 -8.02 13.25 29.67
CA ASN A 407 -9.34 13.55 30.25
C ASN A 407 -9.61 15.06 30.37
N ILE A 408 -9.06 15.86 29.44
CA ILE A 408 -9.22 17.31 29.40
C ILE A 408 -10.30 17.67 28.38
N ASN A 409 -11.11 18.68 28.69
CA ASN A 409 -12.07 19.20 27.73
C ASN A 409 -11.36 19.70 26.46
N LYS A 410 -11.78 19.20 25.29
CA LYS A 410 -11.27 19.58 23.97
C LYS A 410 -11.19 21.10 23.74
N LYS A 411 -12.00 21.92 24.42
CA LYS A 411 -11.95 23.39 24.32
C LYS A 411 -10.71 24.03 24.96
N LEU A 412 -10.09 23.36 25.93
CA LEU A 412 -8.90 23.82 26.66
C LEU A 412 -7.58 23.43 25.98
N ILE A 413 -7.69 22.80 24.83
CA ILE A 413 -6.58 22.35 24.01
C ILE A 413 -6.47 23.32 22.83
N TYR A 414 -5.28 23.83 22.56
CA TYR A 414 -5.04 24.76 21.46
C TYR A 414 -4.22 24.07 20.39
N VAL A 415 -4.60 24.22 19.12
CA VAL A 415 -3.79 23.77 18.00
C VAL A 415 -2.96 24.97 17.54
N ASN A 416 -1.64 24.82 17.52
CA ASN A 416 -0.76 25.86 17.01
C ASN A 416 -0.76 25.75 15.49
N ASN A 417 -1.58 26.58 14.84
CA ASN A 417 -1.67 26.65 13.39
C ASN A 417 -0.54 27.54 12.85
N ASP A 418 0.72 27.11 12.95
CA ASP A 418 1.83 27.89 12.40
C ASP A 418 2.77 27.07 11.51
N THR A 419 2.49 27.22 10.22
CA THR A 419 3.39 27.07 9.08
C THR A 419 4.60 28.00 9.13
N GLU A 420 4.64 29.00 10.01
CA GLU A 420 5.79 29.88 10.20
C GLU A 420 6.45 29.59 11.55
N VAL A 421 7.74 29.27 11.55
CA VAL A 421 8.56 29.41 12.76
C VAL A 421 8.74 30.91 12.96
N THR A 422 7.70 31.62 13.38
CA THR A 422 7.97 32.80 14.19
C THR A 422 8.47 32.24 15.50
N GLU A 423 9.68 32.66 15.84
CA GLU A 423 10.33 32.49 17.13
C GLU A 423 9.28 32.25 18.21
N VAL A 424 9.37 31.13 18.92
CA VAL A 424 8.68 31.03 20.21
C VAL A 424 9.12 32.30 20.96
N PRO A 425 8.22 33.26 21.26
CA PRO A 425 8.70 34.58 21.70
C PRO A 425 9.42 34.41 23.03
N GLY A 426 10.76 34.42 23.04
CA GLY A 426 11.58 34.18 24.23
C GLY A 426 11.94 32.71 24.53
N ILE A 427 12.46 31.96 23.55
CA ILE A 427 13.46 30.90 23.84
C ILE A 427 14.83 31.44 23.43
#